data_AF-A0A7L1NM85-F1
#
_entry.id   AF-A0A7L1NM85-F1
#
_cell.length_a   1.000
_cell.length_b   1.000
_cell.length_c   1.000
_cell.angle_alpha   90.00
_cell.angle_beta   90.00
_cell.angle_gamma   90.00
#
_symmetry.space_group_name_H-M   'P 1'
#
loop_
_entity.id
_entity.type
_entity.pdbx_description
1 polymer ?
#
loop_
_entity_poly.entity_id
_entity_poly.type
_entity_poly.pdbx_seq_one_letter_code
_entity_poly.pdbx_strand_id
1 'polypeptide(L)'
;DAAAILQEEQTKKPCRKFLQTGQCDFGSSCRFSHMTEQDLENLSAQVQGEQRSKELLQEGADVPPGTIEDWLEKRAKRLSAAQSNSALLEKPVPFQYPPGWPPAQDLPPSLQAPPPGGWPIPPNLHWG
;
A
#
# COMPACT_ATOMS: atom_id res chain seq x y z
N ASP A 1 -19.00 -12.81 3.11
CA ASP A 1 -18.26 -11.72 3.77
C ASP A 1 -18.00 -12.16 5.21
N ALA A 2 -16.75 -12.16 5.67
CA ALA A 2 -16.42 -12.71 6.99
C ALA A 2 -17.11 -11.95 8.12
N ALA A 3 -17.35 -10.64 7.94
CA ALA A 3 -18.06 -9.81 8.91
C ALA A 3 -19.53 -10.24 9.08
N ALA A 4 -20.20 -10.61 7.98
CA ALA A 4 -21.57 -11.10 8.01
C ALA A 4 -21.68 -12.45 8.73
N ILE A 5 -20.73 -13.36 8.50
CA ILE A 5 -20.68 -14.69 9.15
C ILE A 5 -20.47 -14.52 10.66
N LEU A 6 -19.54 -13.65 11.06
CA LEU A 6 -19.25 -13.36 12.46
C LEU A 6 -20.47 -12.79 13.19
N GLN A 7 -21.21 -11.88 12.53
CA GLN A 7 -22.42 -11.31 13.09
C GLN A 7 -23.53 -12.37 13.25
N GLU A 8 -23.73 -13.22 12.23
CA GLU A 8 -24.72 -14.29 12.29
C GLU A 8 -24.41 -15.28 13.43
N GLU A 9 -23.15 -15.71 13.57
CA GLU A 9 -22.78 -16.65 14.62
C GLU A 9 -22.85 -16.07 16.04
N GLN A 10 -22.51 -14.79 16.22
CA GLN A 10 -22.68 -14.12 17.53
C GLN A 10 -24.15 -14.00 17.95
N THR A 11 -25.08 -13.93 17.00
CA THR A 11 -26.52 -13.89 17.32
C THR A 11 -27.10 -15.27 17.66
N LYS A 12 -26.44 -16.36 17.23
CA LYS A 12 -26.87 -17.72 17.53
C LYS A 12 -26.34 -18.15 18.90
N LYS A 13 -27.17 -18.89 19.64
CA LYS A 13 -26.71 -19.52 20.88
C LYS A 13 -25.78 -20.69 20.56
N PRO A 14 -24.73 -20.93 21.36
CA PRO A 14 -23.83 -22.06 21.16
C PRO A 14 -24.54 -23.41 21.38
N CYS A 15 -24.22 -24.39 20.55
CA CYS A 15 -24.73 -25.75 20.66
C CYS A 15 -24.05 -26.47 21.84
N ARG A 16 -24.77 -26.65 22.94
CA ARG A 16 -24.24 -27.30 24.15
C ARG A 16 -23.71 -28.71 23.89
N LYS A 17 -24.39 -29.49 23.02
CA LYS A 17 -23.99 -30.86 22.70
C LYS A 17 -22.69 -30.86 21.90
N PHE A 18 -22.60 -30.06 20.85
CA PHE A 18 -21.38 -29.94 20.05
C PHE A 18 -20.19 -29.44 20.88
N LEU A 19 -20.37 -28.41 21.72
CA LEU A 19 -19.28 -27.90 22.56
C LEU A 19 -18.80 -28.90 23.61
N GLN A 20 -19.69 -29.77 24.11
CA GLN A 20 -19.36 -30.70 25.20
C GLN A 20 -18.84 -32.05 24.70
N THR A 21 -19.35 -32.55 23.57
CA THR A 21 -18.99 -33.87 23.03
C THR A 21 -18.29 -33.82 21.67
N GLY A 22 -18.16 -32.65 21.05
CA GLY A 22 -17.60 -32.49 19.70
C GLY A 22 -18.51 -33.01 18.57
N GLN A 23 -19.69 -33.53 18.91
CA GLN A 23 -20.61 -34.16 17.95
C GLN A 23 -22.04 -33.75 18.27
N CYS A 24 -22.81 -33.46 17.23
CA CYS A 24 -24.19 -33.01 17.33
C CYS A 24 -25.09 -33.89 16.46
N ASP A 25 -26.18 -34.41 17.04
CA ASP A 25 -27.11 -35.32 16.35
C ASP A 25 -27.82 -34.66 15.15
N PHE A 26 -27.92 -33.32 15.16
CA PHE A 26 -28.54 -32.54 14.09
C PHE A 26 -27.57 -32.19 12.94
N GLY A 27 -26.28 -32.51 13.06
CA GLY A 27 -25.27 -32.26 12.03
C GLY A 27 -25.25 -30.78 11.57
N SER A 28 -25.27 -30.57 10.25
CA SER A 28 -25.25 -29.24 9.62
C SER A 28 -26.60 -28.49 9.68
N SER A 29 -27.69 -29.16 10.06
CA SER A 29 -29.01 -28.53 10.21
C SER A 29 -29.27 -28.03 11.64
N CYS A 30 -28.26 -28.04 12.51
CA CYS A 30 -28.40 -27.53 13.87
C CYS A 30 -28.75 -26.04 13.86
N ARG A 31 -29.75 -25.64 14.65
CA ARG A 31 -30.16 -24.23 14.77
C ARG A 31 -29.24 -23.40 15.70
N PHE A 32 -28.24 -24.04 16.27
CA PHE A 32 -27.29 -23.47 17.24
C PHE A 32 -25.89 -23.42 16.64
N SER A 33 -25.08 -22.47 17.11
CA SER A 33 -23.69 -22.30 16.65
C SER A 33 -22.85 -23.53 17.00
N HIS A 34 -22.10 -24.03 16.02
CA HIS A 34 -21.06 -25.05 16.22
C HIS A 34 -19.65 -24.43 16.27
N MET A 35 -19.53 -23.10 16.26
CA MET A 35 -18.24 -22.44 16.41
C MET A 35 -17.79 -22.52 17.86
N THR A 36 -16.53 -22.90 18.06
CA THR A 36 -15.88 -22.77 19.36
C THR A 36 -15.50 -21.32 19.60
N GLU A 37 -15.13 -20.99 20.85
CA GLU A 37 -14.63 -19.65 21.19
C GLU A 37 -13.41 -19.28 20.32
N GLN A 38 -12.50 -20.22 20.12
CA GLN A 38 -11.33 -20.05 19.27
C GLN A 38 -11.68 -19.79 17.80
N ASP A 39 -12.73 -20.43 17.27
CA ASP A 39 -13.18 -20.20 15.89
C ASP A 39 -13.75 -18.78 15.73
N LEU A 40 -14.49 -18.30 16.71
CA LEU A 40 -15.03 -16.93 16.73
C LEU A 40 -13.91 -15.88 16.84
N GLU A 41 -12.88 -16.14 17.65
CA GLU A 41 -11.71 -15.28 17.78
C GLU A 41 -10.92 -15.19 16.46
N ASN A 42 -10.68 -16.33 15.81
CA ASN A 42 -10.02 -16.39 14.50
C ASN A 42 -10.82 -15.61 13.44
N LEU A 43 -12.14 -15.78 13.43
CA LEU A 43 -13.02 -15.07 12.51
C LEU A 43 -13.03 -13.56 12.78
N SER A 44 -13.01 -13.14 14.04
CA SER A 44 -12.85 -11.73 14.43
C SER A 44 -11.52 -11.15 13.97
N ALA A 45 -10.42 -11.88 14.15
CA ALA A 45 -9.10 -11.46 13.68
C ALA A 45 -9.06 -11.31 12.15
N GLN A 46 -9.71 -12.21 11.41
CA GLN A 46 -9.86 -12.10 9.97
C GLN A 46 -10.62 -10.83 9.56
N VAL A 47 -11.76 -10.56 10.20
CA VAL A 47 -12.56 -9.35 9.93
C VAL A 47 -11.74 -8.08 10.20
N GLN A 48 -11.00 -8.03 11.31
CA GLN A 48 -10.12 -6.91 11.62
C GLN A 48 -8.99 -6.74 10.59
N GLY A 49 -8.42 -7.84 10.10
CA GLY A 49 -7.42 -7.83 9.04
C GLY A 49 -7.98 -7.26 7.74
N GLU A 50 -9.17 -7.70 7.34
CA GLU A 50 -9.87 -7.19 6.16
C GLU A 50 -10.21 -5.70 6.31
N GLN A 51 -10.71 -5.27 7.48
CA GLN A 51 -10.97 -3.87 7.78
C GLN A 51 -9.71 -3.02 7.69
N ARG A 52 -8.62 -3.41 8.35
CA ARG A 52 -7.32 -2.72 8.25
C ARG A 52 -6.78 -2.66 6.83
N SER A 53 -6.96 -3.73 6.06
CA SER A 53 -6.53 -3.75 4.65
C SER A 53 -7.35 -2.78 3.81
N LYS A 54 -8.67 -2.70 4.04
CA LYS A 54 -9.54 -1.71 3.39
C LYS A 54 -9.19 -0.29 3.81
N GLU A 55 -8.93 -0.06 5.08
CA GLU A 55 -8.43 1.23 5.58
C GLU A 55 -7.11 1.57 4.90
N LEU A 56 -6.11 0.69 4.87
CA LEU A 56 -4.84 0.94 4.17
C LEU A 56 -5.03 1.27 2.68
N LEU A 57 -5.91 0.55 1.98
CA LEU A 57 -6.23 0.81 0.58
C LEU A 57 -6.99 2.14 0.41
N GLN A 58 -7.86 2.48 1.36
CA GLN A 58 -8.59 3.75 1.41
C GLN A 58 -7.63 4.92 1.69
N GLU A 59 -6.66 4.77 2.57
CA GLU A 59 -5.63 5.76 2.91
C GLU A 59 -4.63 5.94 1.75
N GLY A 60 -4.39 4.87 0.97
CA GLY A 60 -3.69 4.94 -0.31
C GLY A 60 -4.52 5.54 -1.45
N ALA A 61 -5.86 5.50 -1.34
CA ALA A 61 -6.81 6.08 -2.29
C ALA A 61 -7.25 7.50 -1.92
N ASP A 62 -7.07 7.94 -0.68
CA ASP A 62 -7.15 9.33 -0.21
C ASP A 62 -5.83 10.07 -0.54
N VAL A 63 -5.31 9.82 -1.76
CA VAL A 63 -4.75 10.94 -2.48
C VAL A 63 -5.99 11.75 -2.86
N PRO A 64 -6.25 12.93 -2.25
CA PRO A 64 -7.27 13.82 -2.81
C PRO A 64 -6.98 13.95 -4.31
N PRO A 65 -7.94 14.35 -5.17
CA PRO A 65 -7.59 14.87 -6.48
C PRO A 65 -6.83 16.21 -6.31
N GLY A 66 -5.72 16.18 -5.58
CA GLY A 66 -4.66 17.15 -5.58
C GLY A 66 -4.01 17.00 -6.93
N THR A 67 -3.98 18.12 -7.63
CA THR A 67 -3.21 18.28 -8.84
C THR A 67 -1.74 17.89 -8.57
N ILE A 68 -0.97 17.64 -9.62
CA ILE A 68 0.46 17.25 -9.52
C ILE A 68 1.22 18.18 -8.54
N GLU A 69 0.79 19.43 -8.46
CA GLU A 69 1.25 20.45 -7.52
C GLU A 69 1.19 20.03 -6.03
N ASP A 70 0.07 19.50 -5.53
CA ASP A 70 -0.05 19.10 -4.10
C ASP A 70 0.97 18.00 -3.73
N TRP A 71 1.19 17.05 -4.65
CA TRP A 71 2.21 16.02 -4.46
C TRP A 71 3.62 16.60 -4.47
N LEU A 72 3.91 17.52 -5.39
CA LEU A 72 5.20 18.21 -5.46
C LEU A 72 5.48 19.00 -4.18
N GLU A 73 4.48 19.71 -3.65
CA GLU A 73 4.58 20.47 -2.39
C GLU A 73 4.82 19.55 -1.18
N LYS A 74 4.08 18.45 -1.06
CA LYS A 74 4.29 17.44 -0.01
C LYS A 74 5.69 16.84 -0.08
N ARG A 75 6.18 16.54 -1.28
CA ARG A 75 7.54 16.01 -1.50
C ARG A 75 8.60 17.03 -1.11
N ALA A 76 8.45 18.30 -1.51
CA ALA A 76 9.37 19.38 -1.14
C ALA A 76 9.44 19.55 0.38
N LYS A 77 8.29 19.51 1.07
CA LYS A 77 8.21 19.59 2.54
C LYS A 77 8.92 18.43 3.25
N ARG A 78 8.83 17.21 2.70
CA ARG A 78 9.56 16.05 3.20
C ARG A 78 11.07 16.20 3.02
N LEU A 79 11.51 16.70 1.86
CA LEU A 79 12.93 16.94 1.58
C LEU A 79 13.51 18.07 2.44
N SER A 80 12.76 19.15 2.68
CA SER A 80 13.21 20.24 3.55
C SER A 80 13.30 19.83 5.02
N ALA A 81 12.35 19.03 5.52
CA ALA A 81 12.41 18.46 6.87
C ALA A 81 13.62 17.52 7.06
N ALA A 82 14.01 16.78 6.01
CA ALA A 82 15.23 15.98 6.01
C ALA A 82 16.50 16.84 5.92
N GLN A 83 16.50 17.92 5.12
CA GLN A 83 17.61 18.88 5.03
C GLN A 83 17.86 19.64 6.33
N SER A 84 16.83 19.94 7.12
CA SER A 84 16.99 20.57 8.44
C SER A 84 17.82 19.73 9.42
N ASN A 85 18.03 18.42 9.15
CA ASN A 85 18.88 17.54 9.93
C ASN A 85 20.24 17.23 9.24
N SER A 86 20.51 17.77 8.05
CA SER A 86 21.74 17.53 7.29
C SER A 86 22.22 18.85 6.67
N ALA A 87 22.99 19.62 7.43
CA ALA A 87 23.67 20.83 6.96
C ALA A 87 24.89 20.49 6.09
N LEU A 88 24.71 19.73 5.00
CA LEU A 88 25.68 19.66 3.93
C LEU A 88 25.07 20.25 2.66
N LEU A 89 25.66 21.35 2.22
CA LEU A 89 25.45 21.95 0.92
C LEU A 89 25.94 20.96 -0.14
N GLU A 90 25.08 20.04 -0.57
CA GLU A 90 25.33 19.22 -1.76
C GLU A 90 25.31 20.15 -2.97
N LYS A 91 26.50 20.64 -3.35
CA LYS A 91 26.71 21.21 -4.68
C LYS A 91 26.24 20.16 -5.69
N PRO A 92 25.47 20.53 -6.73
CA PRO A 92 25.03 19.58 -7.75
C PRO A 92 26.29 18.95 -8.36
N VAL A 93 26.49 17.68 -8.04
CA VAL A 93 27.62 16.91 -8.55
C VAL A 93 27.39 16.74 -10.06
N PRO A 94 28.37 17.06 -10.91
CA PRO A 94 28.29 16.71 -12.32
C PRO A 94 27.99 15.21 -12.43
N PHE A 95 26.98 14.86 -13.24
CA PHE A 95 26.67 13.47 -13.51
C PHE A 95 27.91 12.79 -14.09
N GLN A 96 28.35 11.71 -13.45
CA GLN A 96 29.49 10.91 -13.88
C GLN A 96 29.00 9.48 -14.12
N TYR A 97 29.41 8.90 -15.26
CA TYR A 97 29.10 7.52 -15.57
C TYR A 97 29.86 6.56 -14.64
N PRO A 98 29.27 5.41 -14.29
CA PRO A 98 29.95 4.40 -13.48
C PRO A 98 31.25 3.90 -14.12
N PRO A 99 32.25 3.46 -13.33
CA PRO A 99 33.47 2.87 -13.87
C PRO A 99 33.17 1.66 -14.75
N GLY A 100 33.83 1.57 -15.92
CA GLY A 100 33.64 0.48 -16.89
C GLY A 100 32.59 0.74 -17.97
N TRP A 101 31.94 1.91 -17.97
CA TRP A 101 31.08 2.34 -19.07
C TRP A 101 31.91 2.80 -20.28
N PRO A 102 31.43 2.56 -21.52
CA PRO A 102 32.07 3.12 -22.71
C PRO A 102 31.97 4.67 -22.68
N PRO A 103 32.89 5.37 -23.37
CA PRO A 103 32.86 6.83 -23.48
C PRO A 103 31.49 7.36 -23.91
N ALA A 104 31.08 8.53 -23.41
CA ALA A 104 29.74 9.08 -23.66
C ALA A 104 29.39 9.23 -25.15
N GLN A 105 30.41 9.45 -25.98
CA GLN A 105 30.31 9.52 -27.45
C GLN A 105 29.92 8.20 -28.13
N ASP A 106 30.19 7.06 -27.48
CA ASP A 106 29.92 5.71 -28.00
C ASP A 106 28.61 5.14 -27.45
N LEU A 107 27.89 5.89 -26.61
CA LEU A 107 26.59 5.51 -26.08
C LEU A 107 25.48 5.85 -27.08
N PRO A 108 24.46 4.98 -27.24
CA PRO A 108 23.26 5.34 -27.99
C PRO A 108 22.58 6.57 -27.35
N PRO A 109 21.86 7.39 -28.12
CA PRO A 109 21.28 8.65 -27.65
C PRO A 109 20.38 8.49 -26.42
N SER A 110 19.73 7.33 -26.26
CA SER A 110 18.90 7.00 -25.09
C SER A 110 19.70 6.79 -23.79
N LEU A 111 21.01 6.58 -23.87
CA LEU A 111 21.93 6.37 -22.73
C LEU A 111 22.86 7.57 -22.49
N GLN A 112 22.73 8.63 -23.28
CA GLN A 112 23.48 9.86 -23.09
C GLN A 112 22.85 10.72 -21.99
N ALA A 113 23.69 11.27 -21.12
CA ALA A 113 23.25 12.20 -20.09
C ALA A 113 22.65 13.45 -20.76
N PRO A 114 21.63 14.08 -20.16
CA PRO A 114 21.12 15.34 -20.67
C PRO A 114 22.24 16.39 -20.70
N PRO A 115 22.30 17.25 -21.73
CA PRO A 115 23.31 18.29 -21.80
C PRO A 115 23.18 19.27 -20.61
N PRO A 116 24.25 19.96 -20.21
CA PRO A 116 24.19 20.97 -19.16
C PRO A 116 23.26 22.10 -19.62
N GLY A 117 22.03 22.12 -19.10
CA GLY A 117 20.94 23.00 -19.55
C GLY A 117 19.64 22.27 -19.92
N GLY A 118 19.66 20.93 -19.98
CA GLY A 118 18.48 20.12 -20.33
C GLY A 118 18.20 20.06 -21.83
N TRP A 119 17.22 19.26 -22.21
CA TRP A 119 16.77 19.17 -23.60
C TRP A 119 15.88 20.38 -23.94
N PRO A 120 16.10 21.05 -25.09
CA PRO A 120 15.21 22.12 -25.52
C PRO A 120 13.81 21.54 -25.76
N ILE A 121 12.84 21.97 -24.97
CA ILE A 121 11.43 21.59 -25.16
C ILE A 121 10.82 22.56 -26.17
N PRO A 122 10.41 22.10 -27.37
CA PRO A 122 9.75 22.99 -28.33
C PRO A 122 8.40 23.46 -27.78
N PRO A 123 7.99 24.71 -28.08
CA PRO A 123 6.79 25.32 -27.47
C PRO A 123 5.47 24.61 -27.78
N ASN A 124 5.45 23.71 -28.77
CA ASN A 124 4.27 22.96 -29.19
C ASN A 124 4.35 21.46 -28.86
N LEU A 125 5.21 21.03 -27.93
CA LEU A 125 5.34 19.62 -27.57
C LEU A 125 4.11 19.14 -26.79
N HIS A 126 3.22 18.41 -27.46
CA HIS A 126 2.17 17.63 -26.83
C HIS A 126 2.66 16.19 -26.62
N TRP A 127 2.61 15.72 -25.38
CA TRP A 127 2.71 14.29 -25.08
C TRP A 127 1.33 13.69 -25.37
N GLY A 128 1.29 12.75 -26.32
CA GLY A 128 0.05 12.14 -26.82
C GLY A 128 -0.64 11.23 -25.82
#